data_AF-A0A958QE85-F1
#
_entry.id   AF-A0A958QE85-F1
#
_cell.length_a   1.000
_cell.length_b   1.000
_cell.length_c   1.000
_cell.angle_alpha   90.00
_cell.angle_beta   90.00
_cell.angle_gamma   90.00
#
_symmetry.space_group_name_H-M   'P 1'
#
loop_
_entity.id
_entity.type
_entity.pdbx_description
1 polymer ?
#
loop_
_entity_poly.entity_id
_entity_poly.type
_entity_poly.pdbx_seq_one_letter_code
_entity_poly.pdbx_strand_id
1 'polypeptide(L)'
;QELLVPGPNVDQGYGRVNMETATSPLANQYYTMVLDAPGVAQGESVSYAVSGGIHKVTLVYTDAPGSSASAKALVNNLDLEVKMNDGRILKSTSTLNNSEQIVAQQGEISEVVVRGVNIPQGRDGVLPFALVVSR
;
A
#
# COMPACT_ATOMS: atom_id res chain seq x y z
N GLN A 1 -27.22 -5.81 9.26
CA GLN A 1 -26.56 -4.55 9.65
C GLN A 1 -25.59 -4.20 8.54
N GLU A 2 -25.81 -3.12 7.81
CA GLU A 2 -24.86 -2.62 6.81
C GLU A 2 -23.77 -1.80 7.51
N LEU A 3 -22.52 -1.95 7.07
CA LEU A 3 -21.38 -1.22 7.65
C LEU A 3 -21.40 0.22 7.14
N LEU A 4 -21.28 1.19 8.05
CA LEU A 4 -21.39 2.63 7.77
C LEU A 4 -20.15 3.21 7.04
N VAL A 5 -19.03 2.49 7.00
CA VAL A 5 -17.76 2.96 6.42
C VAL A 5 -17.09 1.84 5.61
N PRO A 6 -16.78 2.07 4.31
CA PRO A 6 -15.95 1.15 3.53
C PRO A 6 -14.59 0.89 4.19
N GLY A 7 -14.05 -0.32 4.05
CA GLY A 7 -12.72 -0.65 4.56
C GLY A 7 -11.60 0.16 3.90
N PRO A 8 -10.40 0.21 4.51
CA PRO A 8 -10.01 -0.54 5.69
C PRO A 8 -10.58 0.02 7.00
N ASN A 9 -11.08 -0.85 7.88
CA ASN A 9 -11.52 -0.48 9.23
C ASN A 9 -11.37 -1.65 10.23
N VAL A 10 -11.63 -1.39 11.51
CA VAL A 10 -11.44 -2.39 12.59
C VAL A 10 -12.48 -3.51 12.61
N ASP A 11 -13.64 -3.32 11.97
CA ASP A 11 -14.72 -4.32 11.93
C ASP A 11 -14.48 -5.37 10.85
N GLN A 12 -13.92 -4.96 9.70
CA GLN A 12 -13.79 -5.81 8.51
C GLN A 12 -12.35 -5.95 7.98
N GLY A 13 -11.36 -5.31 8.61
CA GLY A 13 -10.01 -5.21 8.07
C GLY A 13 -10.03 -4.62 6.66
N TYR A 14 -9.35 -5.27 5.73
CA TYR A 14 -9.33 -4.90 4.30
C TYR A 14 -10.50 -5.45 3.49
N GLY A 15 -11.50 -6.04 4.16
CA GLY A 15 -12.69 -6.61 3.54
C GLY A 15 -12.60 -8.12 3.33
N ARG A 16 -13.62 -8.66 2.65
CA ARG A 16 -13.74 -10.10 2.40
C ARG A 16 -12.79 -10.56 1.30
N VAL A 17 -12.03 -11.61 1.58
CA VAL A 17 -11.17 -12.28 0.58
C VAL A 17 -12.02 -12.76 -0.60
N ASN A 18 -11.57 -12.44 -1.81
CA ASN A 18 -12.07 -13.01 -3.04
C ASN A 18 -10.95 -13.85 -3.68
N MET A 19 -11.08 -15.17 -3.56
CA MET A 19 -10.08 -16.11 -4.07
C MET A 19 -10.02 -16.13 -5.60
N GLU A 20 -11.16 -15.95 -6.27
CA GLU A 20 -11.20 -15.87 -7.73
C GLU A 20 -10.30 -14.74 -8.21
N THR A 21 -10.49 -13.53 -7.66
CA THR A 21 -9.62 -12.40 -8.03
C THR A 21 -8.18 -12.63 -7.60
N ALA A 22 -7.92 -13.25 -6.44
CA ALA A 22 -6.57 -13.46 -5.91
C ALA A 22 -5.72 -14.42 -6.75
N THR A 23 -6.34 -15.43 -7.37
CA THR A 23 -5.63 -16.48 -8.10
C THR A 23 -5.94 -16.53 -9.59
N SER A 24 -6.74 -15.58 -10.12
CA SER A 24 -7.20 -15.64 -11.50
C SER A 24 -6.03 -15.61 -12.48
N PRO A 25 -5.99 -16.53 -13.46
CA PRO A 25 -5.06 -16.43 -14.59
C PRO A 25 -5.38 -15.22 -15.48
N LEU A 26 -6.56 -14.61 -15.33
CA LEU A 26 -6.95 -13.34 -15.94
C LEU A 26 -6.58 -12.16 -15.04
N ALA A 27 -5.42 -12.23 -14.37
CA ALA A 27 -4.92 -11.21 -13.45
C ALA A 27 -5.01 -9.80 -14.04
N ASN A 28 -4.74 -9.63 -15.34
CA ASN A 28 -4.81 -8.34 -16.04
C ASN A 28 -6.22 -7.73 -16.12
N GLN A 29 -7.30 -8.47 -15.80
CA GLN A 29 -8.65 -7.92 -15.68
C GLN A 29 -8.85 -7.23 -14.32
N TYR A 30 -8.25 -7.77 -13.26
CA TYR A 30 -8.42 -7.30 -11.88
C TYR A 30 -7.27 -6.40 -11.42
N TYR A 31 -6.06 -6.69 -11.86
CA TYR A 31 -4.82 -6.00 -11.49
C TYR A 31 -4.19 -5.34 -12.70
N THR A 32 -3.57 -4.21 -12.44
CA THR A 32 -2.76 -3.48 -13.42
C THR A 32 -1.28 -3.58 -13.09
N MET A 33 -0.94 -3.72 -11.80
CA MET A 33 0.43 -3.93 -11.37
C MET A 33 0.44 -4.82 -10.13
N VAL A 34 1.27 -5.86 -10.18
CA VAL A 34 1.69 -6.64 -9.01
C VAL A 34 3.21 -6.61 -9.03
N LEU A 35 3.80 -5.99 -8.02
CA LEU A 35 5.22 -5.70 -7.97
C LEU A 35 5.79 -6.20 -6.65
N ASP A 36 6.90 -6.93 -6.73
CA ASP A 36 7.83 -7.17 -5.64
C ASP A 36 9.06 -6.28 -5.87
N ALA A 37 9.16 -5.21 -5.09
CA ALA A 37 10.14 -4.15 -5.33
C ALA A 37 11.39 -4.37 -4.45
N PRO A 38 12.59 -4.04 -4.96
CA PRO A 38 13.83 -4.17 -4.20
C PRO A 38 13.86 -3.28 -2.94
N GLY A 39 12.99 -2.27 -2.89
CA GLY A 39 12.72 -1.45 -1.71
C GLY A 39 13.03 0.03 -1.88
N VAL A 40 12.94 0.76 -0.77
CA VAL A 40 13.27 2.19 -0.69
C VAL A 40 14.11 2.46 0.57
N ALA A 41 15.06 3.40 0.48
CA ALA A 41 15.86 3.85 1.62
C ALA A 41 15.17 5.00 2.39
N GLN A 42 15.64 5.26 3.61
CA GLN A 42 15.11 6.37 4.41
C GLN A 42 15.38 7.72 3.73
N GLY A 43 14.35 8.55 3.64
CA GLY A 43 14.39 9.86 2.96
C GLY A 43 14.21 9.76 1.44
N GLU A 44 14.22 8.57 0.87
CA GLU A 44 14.01 8.35 -0.56
C GLU A 44 12.55 8.03 -0.89
N SER A 45 12.24 8.12 -2.18
CA SER A 45 10.95 7.72 -2.72
C SER A 45 11.09 7.09 -4.09
N VAL A 46 10.24 6.12 -4.38
CA VAL A 46 10.12 5.50 -5.71
C VAL A 46 8.72 5.73 -6.25
N SER A 47 8.63 5.97 -7.56
CA SER A 47 7.40 6.29 -8.26
C SER A 47 7.11 5.28 -9.37
N TYR A 48 5.83 4.94 -9.53
CA TYR A 48 5.33 4.06 -10.59
C TYR A 48 4.15 4.73 -11.29
N ALA A 49 4.29 4.98 -12.59
CA ALA A 49 3.18 5.42 -13.42
C ALA A 49 2.19 4.26 -13.62
N VAL A 50 0.89 4.54 -13.48
CA VAL A 50 -0.18 3.54 -13.63
C VAL A 50 -1.30 4.10 -14.49
N SER A 51 -2.04 3.24 -15.19
CA SER A 51 -3.13 3.65 -16.08
C SER A 51 -4.23 2.58 -16.18
N GLY A 52 -5.40 2.96 -16.69
CA GLY A 52 -6.47 2.02 -17.04
C GLY A 52 -7.51 1.80 -15.93
N GLY A 53 -8.12 2.88 -15.43
CA GLY A 53 -9.27 2.77 -14.52
C GLY A 53 -8.93 2.45 -13.07
N ILE A 54 -7.71 2.78 -12.63
CA ILE A 54 -7.16 2.37 -11.34
C ILE A 54 -7.78 3.15 -10.20
N HIS A 55 -8.27 2.43 -9.20
CA HIS A 55 -8.84 3.06 -8.02
C HIS A 55 -8.40 2.44 -6.69
N LYS A 56 -7.64 1.35 -6.67
CA LYS A 56 -7.14 0.77 -5.41
C LYS A 56 -5.67 0.42 -5.49
N VAL A 57 -4.92 0.85 -4.48
CA VAL A 57 -3.50 0.54 -4.30
C VAL A 57 -3.30 0.02 -2.89
N THR A 58 -2.64 -1.13 -2.78
CA THR A 58 -2.25 -1.72 -1.50
C THR A 58 -0.74 -1.89 -1.46
N LEU A 59 -0.11 -1.29 -0.45
CA LEU A 59 1.28 -1.41 -0.10
C LEU A 59 1.40 -2.37 1.09
N VAL A 60 2.32 -3.32 1.00
CA VAL A 60 2.67 -4.20 2.12
C VAL A 60 4.17 -4.39 2.19
N TYR A 61 4.72 -4.51 3.40
CA TYR A 61 6.12 -4.84 3.59
C TYR A 61 6.31 -5.75 4.81
N THR A 62 7.34 -6.59 4.74
CA THR A 62 7.74 -7.43 5.86
C THR A 62 8.58 -6.59 6.81
N ASP A 63 7.97 -6.13 7.90
CA ASP A 63 8.66 -5.32 8.89
C ASP A 63 9.60 -6.17 9.78
N ALA A 64 10.58 -5.51 10.39
CA ALA A 64 11.42 -6.12 11.40
C ALA A 64 10.59 -6.46 12.66
N PRO A 65 10.97 -7.50 13.43
CA PRO A 65 10.27 -7.84 14.66
C PRO A 65 10.29 -6.68 15.66
N GLY A 66 9.10 -6.25 16.10
CA GLY A 66 8.95 -5.26 17.17
C GLY A 66 9.34 -5.80 18.54
N SER A 67 9.72 -4.90 19.46
CA SER A 67 9.99 -5.24 20.86
C SER A 67 8.71 -5.23 21.69
N SER A 68 8.57 -6.20 22.61
CA SER A 68 7.45 -6.24 23.56
C SER A 68 7.49 -5.10 24.59
N ALA A 69 8.64 -4.44 24.77
CA ALA A 69 8.79 -3.27 25.62
C ALA A 69 8.45 -1.95 24.90
N SER A 70 8.23 -1.98 23.58
CA SER A 70 7.90 -0.79 22.78
C SER A 70 6.41 -0.49 22.80
N ALA A 71 6.06 0.81 22.79
CA ALA A 71 4.66 1.25 22.74
C ALA A 71 3.95 0.89 21.41
N LYS A 72 4.72 0.61 20.35
CA LYS A 72 4.22 0.14 19.05
C LYS A 72 5.12 -0.97 18.51
N ALA A 73 4.51 -1.87 17.73
CA ALA A 73 5.22 -2.97 17.09
C ALA A 73 5.97 -2.54 15.82
N LEU A 74 5.50 -1.49 15.13
CA LEU A 74 6.09 -1.01 13.88
C LEU A 74 7.52 -0.46 14.09
N VAL A 75 8.48 -1.05 13.39
CA VAL A 75 9.91 -0.71 13.44
C VAL A 75 10.30 0.17 12.24
N ASN A 76 10.02 -0.30 11.02
CA ASN A 76 10.23 0.46 9.80
C ASN A 76 8.92 1.08 9.30
N ASN A 77 9.00 2.28 8.75
CA ASN A 77 7.86 3.05 8.28
C ASN A 77 8.01 3.45 6.81
N LEU A 78 7.06 2.99 5.99
CA LEU A 78 6.87 3.44 4.62
C LEU A 78 5.50 4.11 4.50
N ASP A 79 5.46 5.24 3.78
CA ASP A 79 4.19 5.91 3.46
C ASP A 79 3.78 5.61 2.01
N LEU A 80 2.47 5.45 1.79
CA LEU A 80 1.86 5.35 0.47
C LEU A 80 1.24 6.70 0.05
N GLU A 81 1.63 7.18 -1.12
CA GLU A 81 1.04 8.34 -1.77
C GLU A 81 0.57 7.96 -3.17
N VAL A 82 -0.57 8.48 -3.61
CA VAL A 82 -1.04 8.33 -5.00
C VAL A 82 -1.39 9.69 -5.57
N LYS A 83 -1.00 9.92 -6.82
CA LYS A 83 -1.44 11.08 -7.60
C LYS A 83 -2.58 10.66 -8.51
N MET A 84 -3.60 11.49 -8.56
CA MET A 84 -4.79 11.30 -9.39
C MET A 84 -4.59 12.00 -10.75
N ASN A 85 -5.26 11.51 -11.79
CA ASN A 85 -5.29 12.17 -13.11
C ASN A 85 -5.87 13.60 -13.06
N ASP A 86 -6.70 13.90 -12.05
CA ASP A 86 -7.27 15.24 -11.82
C ASP A 86 -6.36 16.16 -10.98
N GLY A 87 -5.15 15.71 -10.64
CA GLY A 87 -4.16 16.48 -9.89
C GLY A 87 -4.28 16.37 -8.36
N ARG A 88 -5.30 15.70 -7.82
CA ARG A 88 -5.36 15.41 -6.37
C ARG A 88 -4.24 14.47 -5.95
N ILE A 89 -3.82 14.60 -4.69
CA ILE A 89 -2.88 13.68 -4.04
C ILE A 89 -3.57 13.06 -2.83
N LEU A 90 -3.63 11.74 -2.78
CA LEU A 90 -4.11 11.00 -1.62
C LEU A 90 -2.91 10.37 -0.92
N LYS A 91 -2.94 10.34 0.42
CA LYS A 91 -1.85 9.81 1.24
C LYS A 91 -2.40 8.89 2.31
N SER A 92 -1.66 7.83 2.58
CA SER A 92 -1.69 7.06 3.81
C SER A 92 -0.32 7.23 4.47
N THR A 93 -0.32 7.51 5.77
CA THR A 93 0.89 7.81 6.55
C THR A 93 0.78 7.14 7.92
N SER A 94 0.44 5.86 7.92
CA SER A 94 0.22 5.08 9.13
C SER A 94 1.52 4.94 9.90
N THR A 95 1.48 5.22 11.20
CA THR A 95 2.64 5.01 12.07
C THR A 95 2.58 3.70 12.86
N LEU A 96 1.58 2.86 12.54
CA LEU A 96 1.22 1.63 13.25
C LEU A 96 1.17 0.39 12.37
N ASN A 97 0.86 0.53 11.08
CA ASN A 97 0.63 -0.61 10.19
C ASN A 97 1.81 -0.77 9.22
N ASN A 98 2.21 -2.01 8.95
CA ASN A 98 3.12 -2.35 7.85
C ASN A 98 2.39 -2.63 6.53
N SER A 99 1.13 -2.19 6.46
CA SER A 99 0.27 -2.31 5.30
C SER A 99 -0.60 -1.07 5.19
N GLU A 100 -0.65 -0.52 3.99
CA GLU A 100 -1.38 0.70 3.68
C GLU A 100 -2.24 0.49 2.45
N GLN A 101 -3.44 1.08 2.43
CA GLN A 101 -4.32 1.00 1.29
C GLN A 101 -4.96 2.36 1.02
N ILE A 102 -4.97 2.74 -0.25
CA ILE A 102 -5.74 3.87 -0.73
C ILE A 102 -6.78 3.34 -1.72
N VAL A 103 -8.04 3.69 -1.48
CA VAL A 103 -9.15 3.46 -2.40
C VAL A 103 -9.67 4.82 -2.88
N ALA A 104 -9.42 5.16 -4.14
CA ALA A 104 -9.97 6.32 -4.78
C ALA A 104 -11.47 6.12 -5.03
N GLN A 105 -12.30 6.90 -4.33
CA GLN A 105 -13.75 6.85 -4.48
C GLN A 105 -14.22 7.44 -5.83
N GLN A 106 -13.41 8.32 -6.41
CA GLN A 106 -13.69 9.02 -7.67
C GLN A 106 -12.38 9.32 -8.40
N GLY A 107 -12.41 9.29 -9.73
CA GLY A 107 -11.25 9.52 -10.59
C GLY A 107 -10.32 8.31 -10.70
N GLU A 108 -9.23 8.49 -11.44
CA GLU A 108 -8.24 7.44 -11.68
C GLU A 108 -6.88 7.83 -11.12
N ILE A 109 -6.17 6.86 -10.56
CA ILE A 109 -4.79 7.00 -10.11
C ILE A 109 -3.87 7.02 -11.34
N SER A 110 -2.92 7.95 -11.35
CA SER A 110 -1.94 8.17 -12.43
C SER A 110 -0.52 7.78 -12.01
N GLU A 111 -0.22 7.91 -10.71
CA GLU A 111 1.09 7.60 -10.15
C GLU A 111 0.94 7.05 -8.72
N VAL A 112 1.73 6.03 -8.41
CA VAL A 112 1.90 5.48 -7.07
C VAL A 112 3.30 5.84 -6.58
N VAL A 113 3.41 6.39 -5.37
CA VAL A 113 4.67 6.80 -4.75
C VAL A 113 4.80 6.09 -3.40
N VAL A 114 5.93 5.44 -3.18
CA VAL A 114 6.28 4.82 -1.89
C VAL A 114 7.47 5.58 -1.31
N ARG A 115 7.37 5.99 -0.05
CA ARG A 115 8.39 6.82 0.62
C ARG A 115 8.98 6.09 1.82
N GLY A 116 10.31 6.08 1.94
CA GLY A 116 10.99 5.60 3.14
C GLY A 116 11.00 6.66 4.24
N VAL A 117 10.14 6.54 5.24
CA VAL A 117 10.01 7.57 6.30
C VAL A 117 11.02 7.37 7.41
N ASN A 118 11.09 6.16 7.95
CA ASN A 118 11.99 5.79 9.04
C ASN A 118 12.35 4.32 8.91
N ILE A 119 13.61 4.00 8.61
CA ILE A 119 14.03 2.62 8.30
C ILE A 119 15.25 2.24 9.16
N PRO A 120 15.07 2.10 10.49
CA PRO A 120 16.16 1.75 11.38
C PRO A 120 16.65 0.31 11.20
N GLN A 121 15.85 -0.56 10.57
CA GLN A 121 16.18 -1.97 10.33
C GLN A 121 15.83 -2.39 8.89
N GLY A 122 16.41 -1.69 7.92
CA GLY A 122 16.40 -2.09 6.52
C GLY A 122 17.62 -2.95 6.17
N ARG A 123 17.45 -3.91 5.26
CA ARG A 123 18.59 -4.66 4.71
C ARG A 123 19.42 -3.72 3.85
N ASP A 124 20.69 -3.55 4.19
CA ASP A 124 21.58 -2.60 3.52
C ASP A 124 21.01 -1.16 3.47
N GLY A 125 20.21 -0.79 4.49
CA GLY A 125 19.56 0.52 4.59
C GLY A 125 18.27 0.67 3.75
N VAL A 126 17.81 -0.40 3.12
CA VAL A 126 16.64 -0.42 2.23
C VAL A 126 15.57 -1.34 2.79
N LEU A 127 14.29 -0.97 2.65
CA LEU A 127 13.17 -1.84 2.97
C LEU A 127 12.41 -2.29 1.71
N PRO A 128 12.53 -3.58 1.32
CA PRO A 128 11.70 -4.17 0.26
C PRO A 128 10.22 -4.08 0.58
N PHE A 129 9.40 -3.97 -0.46
CA PHE A 129 7.95 -3.90 -0.33
C PHE A 129 7.27 -4.52 -1.55
N ALA A 130 6.00 -4.88 -1.38
CA ALA A 130 5.14 -5.28 -2.49
C ALA A 130 4.02 -4.26 -2.70
N LEU A 131 3.66 -4.07 -3.98
CA LEU A 131 2.53 -3.25 -4.40
C LEU A 131 1.55 -4.09 -5.20
N VAL A 132 0.27 -3.95 -4.87
CA VAL A 132 -0.83 -4.42 -5.70
C VAL A 132 -1.68 -3.23 -6.09
N VAL A 133 -1.83 -3.03 -7.39
CA VAL A 133 -2.63 -1.97 -8.01
C VAL A 133 -3.76 -2.63 -8.77
N SER A 134 -5.00 -2.33 -8.37
CA SER A 134 -6.20 -2.93 -8.92
C SER A 134 -7.19 -1.88 -9.42
N ARG A 135 -8.01 -2.37 -10.35
CA ARG A 135 -9.31 -1.77 -10.66
C ARG A 135 -10.34 -2.29 -9.67
#